data_AF-A0A840INE3-F1
#
_entry.id   AF-A0A840INE3-F1
#
_cell.length_a   1.000
_cell.length_b   1.000
_cell.length_c   1.000
_cell.angle_alpha   90.00
_cell.angle_beta   90.00
_cell.angle_gamma   90.00
#
_symmetry.space_group_name_H-M   'P 1'
#
loop_
_entity.id
_entity.type
_entity.pdbx_description
1 polymer ?
#
loop_
_entity_poly.entity_id
_entity_poly.type
_entity_poly.pdbx_seq_one_letter_code
_entity_poly.pdbx_strand_id
1 'polypeptide(L)'
;MVAVDGRLVADEGRRLPGRGAWLHPEPGCLARAERKRAFPRALRAPGALDAAGLREHAAFAADNDCGTTPQSQETRKQVDPS
;
A
#
# COMPACT_ATOMS: atom_id res chain seq x y z
N MET A 1 1.21 -6.96 -3.41
CA MET A 1 2.13 -6.14 -4.21
C MET A 1 3.57 -6.46 -3.85
N VAL A 2 4.52 -6.21 -4.75
CA VAL A 2 5.96 -6.49 -4.60
C VAL A 2 6.78 -5.36 -5.24
N ALA A 3 8.03 -5.18 -4.79
CA ALA A 3 8.98 -4.27 -5.41
C ALA A 3 9.79 -5.00 -6.50
N VAL A 4 9.72 -4.50 -7.73
CA VAL A 4 10.47 -5.01 -8.89
C VAL A 4 11.22 -3.85 -9.53
N ASP A 5 12.55 -3.92 -9.58
CA ASP A 5 13.41 -2.88 -10.18
C ASP A 5 13.11 -1.43 -9.71
N GLY A 6 12.80 -1.28 -8.42
CA GLY A 6 12.46 0.03 -7.84
C GLY A 6 11.03 0.50 -8.10
N ARG A 7 10.18 -0.34 -8.70
CA ARG A 7 8.76 -0.07 -8.96
C ARG A 7 7.86 -0.97 -8.13
N LEU A 8 6.70 -0.45 -7.72
CA LEU A 8 5.66 -1.21 -7.06
C LEU A 8 4.72 -1.83 -8.08
N VAL A 9 4.58 -3.15 -8.02
CA VAL A 9 3.71 -3.92 -8.91
C VAL A 9 2.68 -4.68 -8.07
N ALA A 10 1.41 -4.63 -8.48
CA ALA A 10 0.40 -5.48 -7.87
C ALA A 10 0.69 -6.95 -8.23
N ASP A 11 0.67 -7.83 -7.23
CA ASP A 11 0.85 -9.26 -7.43
C ASP A 11 -0.39 -9.94 -6.87
N GLU A 12 -1.40 -10.05 -7.72
CA GLU A 12 -2.69 -10.67 -7.38
C GLU A 12 -2.53 -12.18 -7.21
N GLY A 13 -1.63 -12.78 -7.99
CA GLY A 13 -1.39 -14.22 -7.98
C GLY A 13 -0.48 -14.70 -6.85
N ARG A 14 0.16 -13.81 -6.09
CA ARG A 14 1.26 -14.16 -5.14
C ARG A 14 2.35 -14.99 -5.82
N ARG A 15 2.65 -14.70 -7.09
CA ARG A 15 3.54 -15.52 -7.94
C ARG A 15 4.94 -14.96 -8.06
N LEU A 16 5.16 -13.72 -7.60
CA LEU A 16 6.45 -13.06 -7.77
C LEU A 16 7.40 -13.42 -6.62
N PRO A 17 8.65 -13.84 -6.92
CA PRO A 17 9.64 -14.12 -5.89
C PRO A 17 10.07 -12.82 -5.21
N GLY A 18 10.01 -12.78 -3.88
CA GLY A 18 10.41 -11.62 -3.10
C GLY A 18 9.58 -11.42 -1.84
N ARG A 19 9.76 -10.27 -1.18
CA ARG A 19 8.87 -9.86 -0.09
C ARG A 19 7.69 -9.11 -0.67
N GLY A 20 6.48 -9.55 -0.31
CA GLY A 20 5.24 -8.88 -0.65
C GLY A 20 4.75 -7.96 0.45
N ALA A 21 3.98 -6.95 0.07
CA ALA A 21 3.16 -6.13 0.96
C ALA A 21 1.68 -6.25 0.55
N TRP A 22 0.79 -6.10 1.52
CA TRP A 22 -0.65 -6.01 1.29
C TRP A 22 -1.13 -4.61 1.59
N LEU A 23 -1.97 -4.09 0.72
CA LEU A 23 -2.67 -2.83 0.86
C LEU A 23 -4.06 -3.03 0.28
N HIS A 24 -5.04 -2.33 0.84
CA HIS A 24 -6.36 -2.24 0.24
C HIS A 24 -6.28 -1.65 -1.18
N PRO A 25 -7.12 -2.11 -2.12
CA PRO A 25 -7.22 -1.55 -3.47
C PRO A 25 -7.85 -0.14 -3.49
N GLU A 26 -8.02 0.51 -2.34
CA GLU A 26 -8.56 1.87 -2.25
C GLU A 26 -7.49 2.93 -2.62
N PRO A 27 -7.81 3.91 -3.49
CA PRO A 27 -6.90 5.00 -3.83
C PRO A 27 -6.42 5.80 -2.60
N GLY A 28 -7.27 5.96 -1.58
CA GLY A 28 -6.95 6.66 -0.34
C GLY A 28 -5.90 5.94 0.51
N CYS A 29 -5.99 4.61 0.60
CA CYS A 29 -4.98 3.79 1.26
C CYS A 29 -3.62 3.90 0.55
N LEU A 30 -3.61 3.88 -0.79
CA LEU A 30 -2.39 3.99 -1.59
C LEU A 30 -1.71 5.33 -1.40
N ALA A 31 -2.44 6.43 -1.57
CA ALA A 31 -1.91 7.78 -1.39
C ALA A 31 -1.34 8.00 0.02
N ARG A 32 -1.98 7.45 1.06
CA ARG A 32 -1.50 7.55 2.44
C ARG A 32 -0.22 6.74 2.66
N ALA A 33 -0.13 5.54 2.11
CA ALA A 33 1.04 4.67 2.21
C ALA A 33 2.23 5.24 1.43
N GLU A 34 1.99 5.85 0.27
CA GLU A 34 3.02 6.57 -0.49
C GLU A 34 3.55 7.77 0.28
N ARG A 35 2.66 8.63 0.78
CA ARG A 35 3.05 9.82 1.54
C ARG A 35 3.88 9.48 2.77
N LYS A 36 3.59 8.34 3.42
CA LYS A 36 4.32 7.84 4.60
C LYS A 36 5.57 7.03 4.26
N ARG A 37 5.89 6.82 2.98
CA ARG A 37 6.96 5.90 2.54
C ARG A 37 6.84 4.51 3.20
N ALA A 38 5.60 4.02 3.32
CA ALA A 38 5.31 2.74 3.95
C ALA A 38 5.82 1.56 3.10
N PHE A 39 5.79 1.67 1.77
CA PHE A 39 6.19 0.58 0.87
C PHE A 39 7.69 0.27 0.89
N PRO A 40 8.61 1.25 0.76
CA PRO A 40 10.03 0.96 0.91
C PRO A 40 10.35 0.33 2.27
N ARG A 41 9.65 0.75 3.32
CA ARG A 41 9.81 0.19 4.67
C ARG A 41 9.29 -1.24 4.79
N ALA A 42 8.12 -1.53 4.22
CA ALA A 42 7.52 -2.87 4.24
C ALA A 42 8.28 -3.86 3.34
N LEU A 43 8.77 -3.39 2.19
CA LEU A 43 9.45 -4.20 1.18
C LEU A 43 10.99 -4.21 1.35
N ARG A 44 11.52 -3.43 2.29
CA ARG A 44 12.97 -3.20 2.50
C ARG A 44 13.70 -2.82 1.20
N ALA A 45 13.07 -1.98 0.38
CA ALA A 45 13.67 -1.51 -0.85
C ALA A 45 14.69 -0.39 -0.59
N PRO A 46 15.84 -0.37 -1.29
CA PRO A 46 16.81 0.69 -1.19
C PRO A 46 16.32 1.93 -1.96
N GLY A 47 15.44 2.72 -1.35
CA GLY A 47 15.03 4.03 -1.87
C GLY A 47 13.53 4.23 -2.03
N ALA A 48 13.17 5.34 -2.67
CA ALA A 48 11.78 5.60 -3.05
C ALA A 48 11.37 4.60 -4.15
N LEU A 49 10.24 3.93 -3.94
CA LEU A 49 9.64 3.07 -4.94
C LEU A 49 8.63 3.87 -5.75
N ASP A 50 8.64 3.70 -7.06
CA ASP A 50 7.61 4.30 -7.91
C ASP A 50 6.31 3.50 -7.82
N ALA A 51 5.23 4.14 -7.36
CA ALA A 51 3.90 3.54 -7.26
C ALA A 51 2.94 3.98 -8.37
N ALA A 52 3.43 4.67 -9.42
CA ALA A 52 2.59 5.11 -10.54
C ALA A 52 1.75 3.96 -11.14
N GLY A 53 2.40 2.86 -11.52
CA GLY A 53 1.68 1.70 -12.07
C GLY A 53 0.75 1.00 -11.06
N LEU A 54 1.06 1.09 -9.76
CA LEU A 54 0.18 0.58 -8.70
C LEU A 54 -1.08 1.43 -8.53
N ARG A 55 -1.02 2.75 -8.79
CA ARG A 55 -2.20 3.64 -8.73
C ARG A 55 -3.21 3.32 -9.83
N GLU A 56 -2.72 3.11 -11.05
CA GLU A 56 -3.56 2.71 -12.18
C GLU A 56 -4.22 1.36 -11.90
N HIS A 57 -3.47 0.42 -11.32
CA HIS A 57 -3.98 -0.90 -10.99
C HIS A 57 -4.95 -0.88 -9.80
N ALA A 58 -4.71 -0.04 -8.79
CA ALA A 58 -5.62 0.14 -7.66
C ALA A 58 -6.93 0.81 -8.08
N ALA A 59 -6.90 1.78 -9.00
CA ALA A 59 -8.12 2.34 -9.59
C ALA A 59 -8.96 1.23 -10.24
N PHE A 60 -8.32 0.39 -11.07
CA PHE A 60 -9.00 -0.75 -11.70
C PHE A 60 -9.52 -1.78 -10.69
N ALA A 61 -8.76 -2.06 -9.63
CA ALA A 61 -9.18 -3.02 -8.60
C ALA A 61 -10.33 -2.49 -7.72
N ALA A 62 -10.37 -1.18 -7.45
CA ALA A 62 -11.46 -0.55 -6.72
C ALA A 62 -12.81 -0.69 -7.44
N ASP A 63 -12.80 -0.68 -8.77
CA ASP A 63 -14.00 -0.88 -9.59
C ASP A 63 -14.51 -2.34 -9.54
N ASN A 64 -13.64 -3.30 -9.19
CA ASN A 64 -13.93 -4.73 -9.21
C ASN A 64 -14.25 -5.33 -7.81
N ASP A 65 -14.03 -4.60 -6.71
CA ASP A 65 -14.22 -5.11 -5.36
C ASP A 65 -15.52 -4.58 -4.72
N CYS A 66 -16.56 -5.41 -4.76
CA CYS A 66 -17.74 -5.24 -3.91
C CYS A 66 -17.42 -5.82 -2.51
N GLY A 67 -16.74 -5.05 -1.66
CA GLY A 67 -16.21 -5.57 -0.39
C GLY A 67 -15.80 -4.54 0.68
N THR A 68 -16.74 -3.71 1.14
CA THR A 68 -16.91 -3.22 2.53
C THR A 68 -15.70 -3.29 3.50
N THR A 69 -14.96 -2.19 3.73
CA THR A 69 -15.01 -1.28 4.92
C THR A 69 -13.69 -0.53 5.20
N PRO A 70 -13.76 0.66 5.81
CA PRO A 70 -12.66 1.63 5.87
C PRO A 70 -11.93 1.66 7.24
N GLN A 71 -10.78 2.34 7.22
CA GLN A 71 -10.04 2.92 8.36
C GLN A 71 -9.25 1.99 9.30
N SER A 72 -7.92 2.04 9.14
CA SER A 72 -7.00 1.95 10.28
C SER A 72 -6.24 3.28 10.42
N GLN A 73 -6.90 4.25 11.05
CA GLN A 73 -6.24 5.41 11.64
C GLN A 73 -6.42 5.39 13.16
N GLU A 74 -5.88 4.38 13.83
CA GLU A 74 -5.71 4.46 15.28
C GLU A 74 -4.43 5.23 15.60
N THR A 75 -4.53 6.56 15.49
CA THR A 75 -3.72 7.47 16.31
C THR A 75 -4.63 7.91 17.45
N ARG A 76 -4.75 7.10 18.49
CA ARG A 76 -5.14 7.61 19.81
C ARG A 76 -3.87 7.78 20.63
N LYS A 77 -3.30 8.98 20.55
CA LYS A 77 -2.50 9.50 21.65
C LYS A 77 -3.47 9.73 22.80
N GLN A 78 -3.49 8.82 23.77
CA GLN A 78 -3.99 9.14 25.10
C GLN A 78 -2.91 10.01 25.75
N VAL A 79 -3.17 11.32 25.83
CA VAL A 79 -2.48 12.22 26.77
C VAL A 79 -3.39 12.32 27.99
N ASP A 80 -2.86 12.06 29.17
CA ASP A 80 -3.56 12.28 30.44
C ASP A 80 -2.84 13.45 31.14
N PRO A 81 -3.54 14.55 31.49
CA PRO A 81 -3.00 15.55 32.38
C PRO A 81 -3.46 15.26 33.81
N SER A 82 -2.53 14.83 34.66
CA SER A 82 -2.58 15.11 36.10
C SER A 82 -1.20 15.00 36.73
#